data_AF-A0A2T3HNK4-F1
#
_entry.id   AF-A0A2T3HNK4-F1
#
_cell.length_a   1.000
_cell.length_b   1.000
_cell.length_c   1.000
_cell.angle_alpha   90.00
_cell.angle_beta   90.00
_cell.angle_gamma   90.00
#
_symmetry.space_group_name_H-M   'P 1'
#
loop_
_entity.id
_entity.type
_entity.pdbx_description
1 polymer ?
#
loop_
_entity_poly.entity_id
_entity_poly.type
_entity_poly.pdbx_seq_one_letter_code
_entity_poly.pdbx_strand_id
1 'polypeptide(L)'
;MSFTSIPAEFLDYRGPKLSYADTPFGSEPFFERSTFLLSQKTDPVAIKKTRFGHQKVPFPVGSGLLPFDVFAASFYFVSRYEEYLVFEGDEHLRFPAKLSLQYELDLLQQPVVDEWALLIKNLLLKHDRNMPFGTRQFRFVPTIDIERAFYYKSNGLLKNARRFLNAAFRLDKNKMLGLVNAGLGRNADPFDTYKYLHRRHTAYELEPVFFFLLARERNNRYDVNIHPEDTAYRSLIRKTAKHAAVGIHPSYSSNNTESKIAEEMAILEGIIDHKPVNSRQHFLRLHLPQTYLKLLKAGIKNDYSMGYASITGFRAGTCTPFCWYDLQLEKESTLRIHPFAVMDLALRDYMKLEPAAATAHIRSLIDRVRLVEGTFYTLWHNESVSENSKWKGWKKVYDDMLAYAAPASQHKNPDHDFQPQ
;
A
#
# COMPACT_ATOMS: atom_id res chain seq x y z
N MET A 1 19.88 20.62 4.87
CA MET A 1 19.67 21.03 3.47
C MET A 1 19.07 22.42 3.51
N SER A 2 19.60 23.36 2.73
CA SER A 2 19.08 24.73 2.60
C SER A 2 18.83 25.03 1.13
N PHE A 3 17.89 25.93 0.85
CA PHE A 3 17.56 26.39 -0.50
C PHE A 3 17.86 27.90 -0.58
N THR A 4 18.34 28.36 -1.73
CA THR A 4 18.46 29.80 -2.04
C THR A 4 18.02 30.04 -3.48
N SER A 5 17.32 31.15 -3.69
CA SER A 5 17.00 31.67 -5.02
C SER A 5 17.93 32.83 -5.41
N ILE A 6 18.95 33.12 -4.60
CA ILE A 6 19.90 34.22 -4.81
C ILE A 6 21.19 33.63 -5.40
N PRO A 7 21.52 33.91 -6.68
CA PRO A 7 22.69 33.32 -7.35
C PRO A 7 24.02 33.60 -6.64
N ALA A 8 24.18 34.79 -6.05
CA ALA A 8 25.41 35.15 -5.32
C ALA A 8 25.66 34.23 -4.11
N GLU A 9 24.63 33.98 -3.28
CA GLU A 9 24.72 33.06 -2.15
C GLU A 9 25.05 31.64 -2.60
N PHE A 10 24.43 31.19 -3.70
CA PHE A 10 24.73 29.89 -4.28
C PHE A 10 26.19 29.78 -4.73
N LEU A 11 26.72 30.79 -5.42
CA LEU A 11 28.10 30.81 -5.91
C LEU A 11 29.13 30.85 -4.77
N ASP A 12 28.86 31.60 -3.70
CA ASP A 12 29.73 31.74 -2.54
C ASP A 12 29.79 30.47 -1.67
N TYR A 13 28.73 29.64 -1.68
CA TYR A 13 28.72 28.39 -0.92
C TYR A 13 29.80 27.41 -1.42
N ARG A 14 30.63 26.92 -0.49
CA ARG A 14 31.77 26.02 -0.79
C ARG A 14 31.51 24.53 -0.54
N GLY A 15 30.38 24.20 0.09
CA GLY A 15 30.02 22.81 0.33
C GLY A 15 29.36 22.14 -0.88
N PRO A 16 28.95 20.86 -0.75
CA PRO A 16 28.26 20.14 -1.81
C PRO A 16 26.95 20.85 -2.19
N LYS A 17 26.80 21.21 -3.46
CA LYS A 17 25.65 21.94 -4.01
C LYS A 17 25.28 21.45 -5.40
N LEU A 18 24.02 21.63 -5.77
CA LEU A 18 23.49 21.40 -7.11
C LEU A 18 22.53 22.53 -7.45
N SER A 19 22.32 22.81 -8.73
CA SER A 19 21.39 23.83 -9.19
C SER A 19 20.19 23.20 -9.90
N TYR A 20 19.00 23.76 -9.63
CA TYR A 20 17.75 23.48 -10.35
C TYR A 20 17.25 24.80 -10.94
N ALA A 21 17.63 25.08 -12.19
CA ALA A 21 17.53 26.41 -12.80
C ALA A 21 17.39 26.31 -14.34
N ASP A 22 17.24 27.45 -15.03
CA ASP A 22 17.14 27.48 -16.49
C ASP A 22 18.51 27.31 -17.17
N THR A 23 19.58 27.75 -16.51
CA THR A 23 20.97 27.65 -16.98
C THR A 23 21.91 27.33 -15.82
N PRO A 24 23.06 26.67 -16.05
CA PRO A 24 24.07 26.43 -15.00
C PRO A 24 24.73 27.73 -14.55
N PHE A 25 25.17 27.78 -13.29
CA PHE A 25 25.92 28.91 -12.71
C PHE A 25 27.45 28.71 -12.80
N GLY A 26 27.90 27.50 -13.11
CA GLY A 26 29.30 27.12 -13.20
C GLY A 26 29.44 25.65 -13.58
N SER A 27 30.29 24.92 -12.85
CA SER A 27 30.54 23.49 -13.08
C SER A 27 29.75 22.57 -12.16
N GLU A 28 28.80 23.09 -11.39
CA GLU A 28 28.01 22.30 -10.45
C GLU A 28 27.19 21.21 -11.16
N PRO A 29 26.72 20.19 -10.43
CA PRO A 29 25.64 19.34 -10.90
C PRO A 29 24.39 20.19 -11.22
N PHE A 30 24.13 20.37 -12.51
CA PHE A 30 23.03 21.19 -13.02
C PHE A 30 21.86 20.34 -13.49
N PHE A 31 20.67 20.63 -12.96
CA PHE A 31 19.41 20.06 -13.41
C PHE A 31 18.58 21.19 -14.01
N GLU A 32 18.30 21.10 -15.31
CA GLU A 32 17.44 22.07 -15.97
C GLU A 32 15.99 21.89 -15.48
N ARG A 33 15.34 23.00 -15.16
CA ARG A 33 13.95 22.99 -14.70
C ARG A 33 12.96 23.14 -15.84
N SER A 34 11.88 22.40 -15.77
CA SER A 34 10.66 22.70 -16.52
C SER A 34 9.85 23.76 -15.77
N THR A 35 8.88 24.37 -16.46
CA THR A 35 7.98 25.35 -15.84
C THR A 35 6.97 24.74 -14.88
N PHE A 36 6.87 23.40 -14.81
CA PHE A 36 5.83 22.70 -14.07
C PHE A 36 5.88 23.00 -12.56
N LEU A 37 7.07 22.87 -11.95
CA LEU A 37 7.26 23.15 -10.51
C LEU A 37 7.25 24.64 -10.15
N LEU A 38 7.11 25.54 -11.13
CA LEU A 38 6.96 26.98 -10.90
C LEU A 38 5.49 27.39 -10.74
N SER A 39 4.56 26.49 -11.05
CA SER A 39 3.13 26.72 -10.89
C SER A 39 2.64 26.19 -9.54
N GLN A 40 1.81 26.99 -8.87
CA GLN A 40 1.02 26.59 -7.70
C GLN A 40 -0.43 26.20 -8.06
N LYS A 41 -0.73 26.12 -9.36
CA LYS A 41 -2.06 25.74 -9.84
C LYS A 41 -2.09 24.27 -10.22
N THR A 42 -3.21 23.64 -9.89
CA THR A 42 -3.53 22.27 -10.31
C THR A 42 -4.44 22.32 -11.54
N ASP A 43 -3.82 22.48 -12.72
CA ASP A 43 -4.51 22.57 -14.00
C ASP A 43 -4.07 21.40 -14.91
N PRO A 44 -4.88 20.97 -15.89
CA PRO A 44 -4.43 19.98 -16.87
C PRO A 44 -3.13 20.41 -17.59
N VAL A 45 -2.14 19.52 -17.61
CA VAL A 45 -0.83 19.79 -18.24
C VAL A 45 -0.59 18.86 -19.42
N ALA A 46 -0.22 19.43 -20.57
CA ALA A 46 0.20 18.68 -21.74
C ALA A 46 1.67 18.23 -21.59
N ILE A 47 1.88 17.03 -21.03
CA ILE A 47 3.22 16.51 -20.71
C ILE A 47 3.89 15.94 -21.96
N LYS A 48 4.93 16.63 -22.44
CA LYS A 48 5.85 16.11 -23.45
C LYS A 48 6.71 14.99 -22.89
N LYS A 49 7.20 14.11 -23.77
CA LYS A 49 7.99 12.92 -23.42
C LYS A 49 9.27 12.87 -24.24
N THR A 50 10.32 12.29 -23.67
CA THR A 50 11.57 11.98 -24.38
C THR A 50 12.08 10.59 -23.98
N ARG A 51 13.17 10.14 -24.60
CA ARG A 51 13.83 8.89 -24.26
C ARG A 51 14.97 9.14 -23.29
N PHE A 52 15.10 8.27 -22.30
CA PHE A 52 16.25 8.17 -21.42
C PHE A 52 16.69 6.70 -21.36
N GLY A 53 17.76 6.39 -22.09
CA GLY A 53 18.13 5.00 -22.36
C GLY A 53 16.98 4.24 -23.05
N HIS A 54 16.53 3.15 -22.42
CA HIS A 54 15.39 2.37 -22.90
C HIS A 54 14.03 2.87 -22.39
N GLN A 55 14.01 3.77 -21.40
CA GLN A 55 12.79 4.30 -20.79
C GLN A 55 12.25 5.51 -21.58
N LYS A 56 10.93 5.72 -21.51
CA LYS A 56 10.30 6.99 -21.86
C LYS A 56 10.07 7.79 -20.59
N VAL A 57 10.45 9.06 -20.59
CA VAL A 57 10.38 9.93 -19.42
C VAL A 57 9.62 11.23 -19.74
N PRO A 58 8.85 11.79 -18.79
CA PRO A 58 8.10 13.02 -18.98
C PRO A 58 8.98 14.27 -18.76
N PHE A 59 8.47 15.45 -19.11
CA PHE A 59 9.11 16.76 -18.86
C PHE A 59 10.53 16.88 -19.48
N PRO A 60 10.67 16.76 -20.81
CA PRO A 60 11.98 16.90 -21.48
C PRO A 60 12.60 18.28 -21.26
N VAL A 61 13.93 18.31 -21.14
CA VAL A 61 14.76 19.51 -21.00
C VAL A 61 15.99 19.43 -21.92
N GLY A 62 16.67 20.56 -22.17
CA GLY A 62 17.67 20.67 -23.23
C GLY A 62 19.13 20.44 -22.85
N SER A 63 19.52 20.76 -21.61
CA SER A 63 20.91 21.06 -21.23
C SER A 63 21.32 20.65 -19.81
N GLY A 64 20.47 19.95 -19.07
CA GLY A 64 20.78 19.41 -17.74
C GLY A 64 21.57 18.10 -17.74
N LEU A 65 21.94 17.62 -16.54
CA LEU A 65 22.56 16.29 -16.34
C LEU A 65 21.68 15.12 -16.81
N LEU A 66 20.37 15.34 -16.92
CA LEU A 66 19.39 14.40 -17.42
C LEU A 66 18.62 15.05 -18.58
N PRO A 67 18.14 14.27 -19.57
CA PRO A 67 17.37 14.80 -20.70
C PRO A 67 15.93 15.20 -20.33
N PHE A 68 15.59 15.14 -19.04
CA PHE A 68 14.28 15.47 -18.51
C PHE A 68 14.39 16.04 -17.09
N ASP A 69 13.38 16.78 -16.70
CA ASP A 69 13.21 17.33 -15.36
C ASP A 69 12.74 16.21 -14.41
N VAL A 70 13.71 15.57 -13.78
CA VAL A 70 13.50 14.48 -12.83
C VAL A 70 12.73 14.92 -11.58
N PHE A 71 12.85 16.18 -11.17
CA PHE A 71 12.15 16.70 -9.99
C PHE A 71 10.66 16.93 -10.30
N ALA A 72 10.34 17.54 -11.46
CA ALA A 72 8.97 17.66 -11.94
C ALA A 72 8.31 16.28 -12.15
N ALA A 73 9.03 15.35 -12.77
CA ALA A 73 8.55 13.99 -12.99
C ALA A 73 8.24 13.28 -11.66
N SER A 74 9.16 13.36 -10.70
CA SER A 74 9.00 12.75 -9.37
C SER A 74 7.84 13.37 -8.61
N PHE A 75 7.74 14.70 -8.60
CA PHE A 75 6.63 15.41 -7.94
C PHE A 75 5.28 15.03 -8.56
N TYR A 76 5.17 15.01 -9.89
CA TYR A 76 3.94 14.63 -10.59
C TYR A 76 3.45 13.23 -10.18
N PHE A 77 4.37 12.26 -10.08
CA PHE A 77 4.04 10.90 -9.66
C PHE A 77 3.73 10.77 -8.17
N VAL A 78 4.53 11.36 -7.29
CA VAL A 78 4.39 11.20 -5.84
C VAL A 78 3.17 11.97 -5.30
N SER A 79 2.92 13.19 -5.80
CA SER A 79 1.74 13.99 -5.43
C SER A 79 0.43 13.41 -5.98
N ARG A 80 0.51 12.45 -6.91
CA ARG A 80 -0.64 11.95 -7.68
C ARG A 80 -1.40 13.09 -8.37
N TYR A 81 -0.68 14.03 -8.99
CA TYR A 81 -1.24 15.24 -9.60
C TYR A 81 -2.46 14.99 -10.49
N GLU A 82 -2.40 13.94 -11.31
CA GLU A 82 -3.47 13.49 -12.20
C GLU A 82 -4.79 13.15 -11.49
N GLU A 83 -4.76 12.76 -10.21
CA GLU A 83 -5.96 12.40 -9.44
C GLU A 83 -6.70 13.61 -8.86
N TYR A 84 -6.12 14.80 -8.94
CA TYR A 84 -6.79 16.07 -8.63
C TYR A 84 -7.54 16.65 -9.83
N LEU A 85 -7.25 16.14 -11.04
CA LEU A 85 -7.93 16.54 -12.26
C LEU A 85 -9.24 15.76 -12.42
N VAL A 86 -10.07 16.19 -13.36
CA VAL A 86 -11.30 15.45 -13.70
C VAL A 86 -10.92 14.13 -14.38
N PHE A 87 -11.43 13.02 -13.85
CA PHE A 87 -11.27 11.69 -14.42
C PHE A 87 -12.56 10.88 -14.32
N GLU A 88 -12.67 9.85 -15.17
CA GLU A 88 -13.72 8.84 -15.04
C GLU A 88 -13.21 7.71 -14.14
N GLY A 89 -13.80 7.59 -12.95
CA GLY A 89 -13.46 6.55 -11.99
C GLY A 89 -13.99 5.18 -12.40
N ASP A 90 -13.48 4.12 -11.77
CA ASP A 90 -14.06 2.79 -11.91
C ASP A 90 -15.40 2.64 -11.16
N GLU A 91 -15.94 1.42 -11.06
CA GLU A 91 -17.22 1.14 -10.39
C GLU A 91 -17.25 1.56 -8.90
N HIS A 92 -16.08 1.77 -8.28
CA HIS A 92 -15.91 2.25 -6.92
C HIS A 92 -15.45 3.73 -6.86
N LEU A 93 -15.47 4.41 -8.01
CA LEU A 93 -15.01 5.78 -8.24
C LEU A 93 -13.49 5.97 -8.05
N ARG A 94 -12.71 4.89 -8.08
CA ARG A 94 -11.26 4.95 -7.89
C ARG A 94 -10.58 5.40 -9.18
N PHE A 95 -9.42 6.05 -9.05
CA PHE A 95 -8.58 6.38 -10.19
C PHE A 95 -8.04 5.10 -10.87
N PRO A 96 -8.40 4.82 -12.15
CA PRO A 96 -7.94 3.63 -12.84
C PRO A 96 -6.47 3.72 -13.25
N ALA A 97 -5.71 2.63 -13.06
CA ALA A 97 -4.29 2.59 -13.42
C ALA A 97 -4.02 2.97 -14.88
N LYS A 98 -4.92 2.59 -15.81
CA LYS A 98 -4.79 2.87 -17.25
C LYS A 98 -4.85 4.35 -17.61
N LEU A 99 -5.42 5.19 -16.74
CA LEU A 99 -5.42 6.64 -16.94
C LEU A 99 -4.11 7.27 -16.48
N SER A 100 -3.25 6.52 -15.77
CA SER A 100 -2.02 7.09 -15.24
C SER A 100 -0.96 7.33 -16.31
N LEU A 101 -0.23 8.43 -16.17
CA LEU A 101 0.96 8.66 -17.00
C LEU A 101 1.99 7.54 -16.83
N GLN A 102 2.12 6.97 -15.63
CA GLN A 102 3.03 5.85 -15.37
C GLN A 102 2.64 4.57 -16.14
N TYR A 103 1.33 4.31 -16.34
CA TYR A 103 0.88 3.22 -17.20
C TYR A 103 1.23 3.48 -18.66
N GLU A 104 1.01 4.71 -19.13
CA GLU A 104 1.36 5.09 -20.51
C GLU A 104 2.87 4.96 -20.81
N LEU A 105 3.69 5.21 -19.80
CA LEU A 105 5.16 5.13 -19.89
C LEU A 105 5.73 3.74 -19.58
N ASP A 106 4.88 2.76 -19.25
CA ASP A 106 5.28 1.41 -18.83
C ASP A 106 6.21 1.40 -17.58
N LEU A 107 5.90 2.27 -16.61
CA LEU A 107 6.69 2.47 -15.39
C LEU A 107 6.06 1.84 -14.14
N LEU A 108 4.83 1.32 -14.22
CA LEU A 108 4.10 0.83 -13.04
C LEU A 108 4.84 -0.28 -12.26
N GLN A 109 5.58 -1.15 -12.94
CA GLN A 109 6.28 -2.26 -12.28
C GLN A 109 7.64 -1.87 -11.69
N GLN A 110 7.99 -0.58 -11.68
CA GLN A 110 9.26 -0.06 -11.19
C GLN A 110 8.99 0.99 -10.10
N PRO A 111 9.74 0.99 -8.98
CA PRO A 111 9.76 2.12 -8.05
C PRO A 111 10.58 3.25 -8.69
N VAL A 112 10.11 3.76 -9.83
CA VAL A 112 10.89 4.59 -10.76
C VAL A 112 11.45 5.86 -10.11
N VAL A 113 10.74 6.45 -9.16
CA VAL A 113 11.20 7.63 -8.40
C VAL A 113 12.38 7.25 -7.48
N ASP A 114 12.37 6.07 -6.88
CA ASP A 114 13.50 5.56 -6.10
C ASP A 114 14.70 5.23 -7.00
N GLU A 115 14.46 4.65 -8.18
CA GLU A 115 15.51 4.39 -9.19
C GLU A 115 16.15 5.70 -9.66
N TRP A 116 15.36 6.76 -9.91
CA TRP A 116 15.85 8.09 -10.23
C TRP A 116 16.62 8.74 -9.08
N ALA A 117 16.18 8.56 -7.83
CA ALA A 117 16.91 9.07 -6.67
C ALA A 117 18.31 8.43 -6.55
N LEU A 118 18.44 7.12 -6.81
CA LEU A 118 19.73 6.45 -6.87
C LEU A 118 20.60 6.94 -8.04
N LEU A 119 20.00 7.19 -9.20
CA LEU A 119 20.70 7.78 -10.34
C LEU A 119 21.27 9.15 -9.97
N ILE A 120 20.48 10.03 -9.36
CA ILE A 120 20.92 11.34 -8.89
C ILE A 120 22.06 11.19 -7.89
N LYS A 121 21.93 10.31 -6.88
CA LYS A 121 23.01 10.02 -5.92
C LYS A 121 24.32 9.67 -6.64
N ASN A 122 24.27 8.78 -7.64
CA ASN A 122 25.47 8.36 -8.39
C ASN A 122 26.06 9.50 -9.23
N LEU A 123 25.23 10.33 -9.86
CA LEU A 123 25.68 11.52 -10.60
C LEU A 123 26.36 12.52 -9.67
N LEU A 124 25.81 12.75 -8.48
CA LEU A 124 26.39 13.63 -7.47
C LEU A 124 27.71 13.08 -6.93
N LEU A 125 27.80 11.78 -6.63
CA LEU A 125 29.05 11.13 -6.18
C LEU A 125 30.14 11.13 -7.26
N LYS A 126 29.76 11.14 -8.54
CA LYS A 126 30.71 11.31 -9.65
C LYS A 126 31.32 12.72 -9.66
N HIS A 127 30.55 13.72 -9.25
CA HIS A 127 30.99 15.11 -9.14
C HIS A 127 31.81 15.35 -7.87
N ASP A 128 31.32 14.89 -6.72
CA ASP A 128 31.98 14.97 -5.42
C ASP A 128 31.89 13.62 -4.68
N ARG A 129 33.01 12.90 -4.64
CA ARG A 129 33.09 11.56 -4.01
C ARG A 129 32.88 11.57 -2.50
N ASN A 130 33.02 12.73 -1.85
CA ASN A 130 32.90 12.88 -0.40
C ASN A 130 31.51 13.37 0.02
N MET A 131 30.57 13.52 -0.91
CA MET A 131 29.22 13.97 -0.60
C MET A 131 28.52 12.96 0.35
N PRO A 132 27.96 13.42 1.49
CA PRO A 132 27.37 12.52 2.47
C PRO A 132 26.00 12.00 1.98
N PHE A 133 25.80 10.69 2.10
CA PHE A 133 24.50 10.05 1.88
C PHE A 133 24.16 9.12 3.03
N GLY A 134 22.87 9.05 3.37
CA GLY A 134 22.37 8.04 4.29
C GLY A 134 22.47 6.62 3.70
N THR A 135 22.55 5.63 4.57
CA THR A 135 22.39 4.22 4.22
C THR A 135 20.91 3.84 4.28
N ARG A 136 20.47 3.01 3.34
CA ARG A 136 19.14 2.42 3.33
C ARG A 136 19.27 0.92 3.47
N GLN A 137 18.18 0.24 3.82
CA GLN A 137 18.11 -1.21 3.85
C GLN A 137 16.76 -1.65 3.32
N PHE A 138 16.77 -2.72 2.56
CA PHE A 138 15.53 -3.36 2.15
C PHE A 138 14.71 -3.77 3.38
N ARG A 139 13.43 -3.41 3.39
CA ARG A 139 12.46 -3.81 4.41
C ARG A 139 11.25 -4.44 3.75
N PHE A 140 10.63 -5.40 4.43
CA PHE A 140 9.36 -5.99 4.01
C PHE A 140 8.29 -5.80 5.09
N VAL A 141 7.11 -5.30 4.70
CA VAL A 141 5.97 -5.06 5.59
C VAL A 141 4.70 -5.66 4.99
N PRO A 142 4.29 -6.88 5.41
CA PRO A 142 3.00 -7.42 5.02
C PRO A 142 1.87 -6.69 5.72
N THR A 143 0.83 -6.33 4.98
CA THR A 143 -0.41 -5.78 5.54
C THR A 143 -1.57 -6.72 5.28
N ILE A 144 -2.45 -6.87 6.28
CA ILE A 144 -3.58 -7.80 6.24
C ILE A 144 -4.90 -7.05 6.44
N ASP A 145 -5.80 -7.14 5.47
CA ASP A 145 -7.14 -6.55 5.55
C ASP A 145 -8.15 -7.61 6.03
N ILE A 146 -8.86 -7.27 7.11
CA ILE A 146 -9.84 -8.12 7.78
C ILE A 146 -11.25 -7.60 7.49
N GLU A 147 -11.77 -7.96 6.33
CA GLU A 147 -13.16 -7.66 5.93
C GLU A 147 -14.14 -8.68 6.55
N ARG A 148 -13.78 -9.97 6.47
CA ARG A 148 -14.58 -11.09 6.95
C ARG A 148 -13.76 -11.90 7.94
N ALA A 149 -13.88 -11.56 9.22
CA ALA A 149 -13.01 -12.16 10.22
C ALA A 149 -13.25 -13.68 10.39
N PHE A 150 -14.50 -14.13 10.26
CA PHE A 150 -14.89 -15.54 10.36
C PHE A 150 -15.95 -15.88 9.32
N TYR A 151 -15.92 -17.12 8.82
CA TYR A 151 -16.97 -17.61 7.93
C TYR A 151 -18.22 -18.07 8.70
N TYR A 152 -18.04 -18.67 9.88
CA TYR A 152 -19.09 -19.30 10.69
C TYR A 152 -19.19 -18.76 12.12
N LYS A 153 -18.07 -18.55 12.82
CA LYS A 153 -18.01 -18.36 14.28
C LYS A 153 -18.79 -17.18 14.87
N SER A 154 -19.19 -16.20 14.05
CA SER A 154 -19.67 -14.90 14.55
C SER A 154 -20.84 -14.31 13.74
N ASN A 155 -21.46 -15.11 12.87
CA ASN A 155 -22.57 -14.63 12.04
C ASN A 155 -23.93 -14.55 12.78
N GLY A 156 -23.99 -14.89 14.08
CA GLY A 156 -25.23 -15.01 14.85
C GLY A 156 -26.02 -16.28 14.51
N LEU A 157 -26.66 -16.89 15.52
CA LEU A 157 -27.38 -18.17 15.39
C LEU A 157 -28.43 -18.15 14.28
N LEU A 158 -29.19 -17.05 14.15
CA LEU A 158 -30.25 -16.89 13.15
C LEU A 158 -29.71 -16.88 11.70
N LYS A 159 -28.54 -16.31 11.46
CA LYS A 159 -27.92 -16.25 10.12
C LYS A 159 -27.32 -17.60 9.74
N ASN A 160 -26.71 -18.29 10.69
CA ASN A 160 -26.23 -19.66 10.48
C ASN A 160 -27.40 -20.61 10.24
N ALA A 161 -28.53 -20.44 10.94
CA ALA A 161 -29.77 -21.17 10.68
C ALA A 161 -30.33 -20.88 9.26
N ARG A 162 -30.40 -19.62 8.83
CA ARG A 162 -30.80 -19.28 7.44
C ARG A 162 -29.85 -19.85 6.39
N ARG A 163 -28.54 -19.81 6.63
CA ARG A 163 -27.53 -20.41 5.73
C ARG A 163 -27.69 -21.93 5.65
N PHE A 164 -28.02 -22.57 6.77
CA PHE A 164 -28.28 -24.01 6.84
C PHE A 164 -29.56 -24.36 6.09
N LEU A 165 -30.66 -23.64 6.31
CA LEU A 165 -31.92 -23.81 5.59
C LEU A 165 -31.75 -23.61 4.07
N ASN A 166 -31.01 -22.57 3.65
CA ASN A 166 -30.70 -22.35 2.25
C ASN A 166 -29.80 -23.44 1.65
N ALA A 167 -28.84 -23.97 2.41
CA ALA A 167 -27.99 -25.07 1.97
C ALA A 167 -28.78 -26.38 1.85
N ALA A 168 -29.70 -26.63 2.80
CA ALA A 168 -30.62 -27.77 2.76
C ALA A 168 -31.58 -27.69 1.58
N PHE A 169 -32.14 -26.52 1.29
CA PHE A 169 -32.97 -26.28 0.11
C PHE A 169 -32.22 -26.52 -1.20
N ARG A 170 -30.92 -26.21 -1.24
CA ARG A 170 -30.04 -26.44 -2.39
C ARG A 170 -29.37 -27.82 -2.42
N LEU A 171 -29.69 -28.69 -1.46
CA LEU A 171 -29.07 -30.02 -1.29
C LEU A 171 -27.53 -29.98 -1.19
N ASP A 172 -26.95 -28.86 -0.74
CA ASP A 172 -25.51 -28.65 -0.60
C ASP A 172 -25.02 -29.26 0.72
N LYS A 173 -24.83 -30.59 0.69
CA LYS A 173 -24.40 -31.39 1.85
C LYS A 173 -23.07 -30.91 2.44
N ASN A 174 -22.15 -30.43 1.60
CA ASN A 174 -20.83 -29.94 2.04
C ASN A 174 -20.96 -28.67 2.88
N LYS A 175 -21.79 -27.73 2.43
CA LYS A 175 -22.05 -26.49 3.16
C LYS A 175 -22.84 -26.72 4.45
N MET A 176 -23.77 -27.67 4.45
CA MET A 176 -24.50 -28.10 5.65
C MET A 176 -23.56 -28.72 6.69
N LEU A 177 -22.72 -29.68 6.29
CA LEU A 177 -21.70 -30.29 7.15
C LEU A 177 -20.73 -29.25 7.70
N GLY A 178 -20.29 -28.30 6.87
CA GLY A 178 -19.44 -27.18 7.30
C GLY A 178 -20.09 -26.31 8.38
N LEU A 179 -21.38 -25.98 8.24
CA LEU A 179 -22.15 -25.21 9.23
C LEU A 179 -22.32 -25.96 10.56
N VAL A 180 -22.64 -27.25 10.50
CA VAL A 180 -22.82 -28.09 11.69
C VAL A 180 -21.49 -28.27 12.42
N ASN A 181 -20.42 -28.60 11.69
CA ASN A 181 -19.11 -28.81 12.29
C ASN A 181 -18.52 -27.51 12.86
N ALA A 182 -18.76 -26.37 12.23
CA ALA A 182 -18.36 -25.08 12.79
C ALA A 182 -19.14 -24.72 14.06
N GLY A 183 -20.44 -25.01 14.13
CA GLY A 183 -21.27 -24.81 15.32
C GLY A 183 -20.91 -25.74 16.48
N LEU A 184 -20.45 -26.96 16.18
CA LEU A 184 -19.95 -27.93 17.15
C LEU A 184 -18.47 -27.74 17.51
N GLY A 185 -17.79 -26.74 16.92
CA GLY A 185 -16.35 -26.52 17.10
C GLY A 185 -15.45 -27.63 16.53
N ARG A 186 -16.01 -28.56 15.75
CA ARG A 186 -15.34 -29.75 15.21
C ARG A 186 -14.51 -29.47 13.96
N ASN A 187 -14.81 -28.38 13.24
CA ASN A 187 -13.98 -27.89 12.13
C ASN A 187 -13.46 -26.47 12.44
N ALA A 188 -12.19 -26.23 12.15
CA ALA A 188 -11.62 -24.88 12.16
C ALA A 188 -12.40 -24.00 11.16
N ASP A 189 -12.75 -22.79 11.59
CA ASP A 189 -13.36 -21.81 10.69
C ASP A 189 -12.36 -21.51 9.58
N PRO A 190 -12.72 -21.63 8.29
CA PRO A 190 -11.75 -21.53 7.20
C PRO A 190 -11.08 -20.14 7.16
N PHE A 191 -11.68 -19.13 7.79
CA PHE A 191 -11.17 -17.76 7.79
C PHE A 191 -10.40 -17.42 9.06
N ASP A 192 -10.37 -18.34 10.02
CA ASP A 192 -9.56 -18.25 11.24
C ASP A 192 -8.10 -18.65 10.94
N THR A 193 -7.44 -17.81 10.15
CA THR A 193 -6.06 -18.01 9.67
C THR A 193 -5.02 -17.26 10.52
N TYR A 194 -5.46 -16.57 11.58
CA TYR A 194 -4.64 -15.66 12.37
C TYR A 194 -3.47 -16.34 13.07
N LYS A 195 -3.69 -17.54 13.64
CA LYS A 195 -2.60 -18.33 14.25
C LYS A 195 -1.50 -18.63 13.23
N TYR A 196 -1.88 -18.95 12.00
CA TYR A 196 -0.93 -19.18 10.92
C TYR A 196 -0.20 -17.88 10.56
N LEU A 197 -0.93 -16.79 10.30
CA LEU A 197 -0.34 -15.49 9.95
C LEU A 197 0.67 -15.02 11.02
N HIS A 198 0.27 -14.99 12.29
CA HIS A 198 1.16 -14.60 13.39
C HIS A 198 2.41 -15.47 13.47
N ARG A 199 2.27 -16.81 13.39
CA ARG A 199 3.43 -17.71 13.40
C ARG A 199 4.40 -17.40 12.27
N ARG A 200 3.90 -17.16 11.06
CA ARG A 200 4.76 -16.88 9.90
C ARG A 200 5.41 -15.51 10.00
N HIS A 201 4.69 -14.49 10.44
CA HIS A 201 5.26 -13.15 10.66
C HIS A 201 6.33 -13.16 11.74
N THR A 202 6.09 -13.83 12.87
CA THR A 202 7.09 -13.99 13.94
C THR A 202 8.31 -14.78 13.48
N ALA A 203 8.13 -15.86 12.72
CA ALA A 203 9.24 -16.68 12.23
C ALA A 203 10.23 -15.91 11.33
N TYR A 204 9.75 -14.87 10.64
CA TYR A 204 10.57 -13.99 9.80
C TYR A 204 10.79 -12.60 10.43
N GLU A 205 10.52 -12.44 11.73
CA GLU A 205 10.70 -11.19 12.48
C GLU A 205 10.09 -9.96 11.77
N LEU A 206 8.93 -10.15 11.15
CA LEU A 206 8.23 -9.10 10.41
C LEU A 206 7.39 -8.25 11.34
N GLU A 207 7.18 -6.99 10.94
CA GLU A 207 6.29 -6.03 11.60
C GLU A 207 5.01 -5.84 10.77
N PRO A 208 4.05 -6.78 10.80
CA PRO A 208 2.84 -6.67 10.01
C PRO A 208 1.89 -5.58 10.51
N VAL A 209 1.01 -5.11 9.63
CA VAL A 209 -0.10 -4.20 9.98
C VAL A 209 -1.44 -4.83 9.61
N PHE A 210 -2.37 -4.90 10.57
CA PHE A 210 -3.70 -5.47 10.36
C PHE A 210 -4.78 -4.37 10.37
N PHE A 211 -5.64 -4.36 9.36
CA PHE A 211 -6.73 -3.39 9.23
C PHE A 211 -8.07 -4.06 9.43
N PHE A 212 -8.87 -3.54 10.38
CA PHE A 212 -10.15 -4.13 10.74
C PHE A 212 -11.32 -3.28 10.25
N LEU A 213 -12.26 -3.90 9.54
CA LEU A 213 -13.50 -3.24 9.12
C LEU A 213 -14.47 -3.18 10.31
N LEU A 214 -14.83 -1.97 10.71
CA LEU A 214 -15.55 -1.70 11.97
C LEU A 214 -16.89 -0.99 11.75
N ALA A 215 -17.48 -1.11 10.56
CA ALA A 215 -18.79 -0.54 10.27
C ALA A 215 -19.82 -1.10 11.27
N ARG A 216 -20.49 -0.21 12.03
CA ARG A 216 -21.59 -0.58 12.93
C ARG A 216 -22.84 -0.92 12.12
N GLU A 217 -23.19 -0.08 11.16
CA GLU A 217 -24.26 -0.32 10.20
C GLU A 217 -23.74 -1.11 9.00
N ARG A 218 -24.25 -2.33 8.81
CA ARG A 218 -23.89 -3.15 7.66
C ARG A 218 -24.46 -2.57 6.36
N ASN A 219 -23.59 -2.17 5.45
CA ASN A 219 -23.93 -2.07 4.04
C ASN A 219 -23.73 -3.45 3.40
N ASN A 220 -24.79 -4.27 3.32
CA ASN A 220 -24.69 -5.65 2.83
C ASN A 220 -24.10 -5.80 1.41
N ARG A 221 -24.00 -4.70 0.64
CA ARG A 221 -23.35 -4.70 -0.67
C ARG A 221 -21.83 -4.65 -0.59
N TYR A 222 -21.28 -3.93 0.39
CA TYR A 222 -19.85 -3.67 0.50
C TYR A 222 -19.32 -4.00 1.90
N ASP A 223 -19.88 -3.41 2.96
CA ASP A 223 -19.44 -3.57 4.35
C ASP A 223 -20.04 -4.82 5.00
N VAL A 224 -19.36 -5.95 4.84
CA VAL A 224 -19.83 -7.29 5.25
C VAL A 224 -19.28 -7.78 6.60
N ASN A 225 -18.57 -6.91 7.32
CA ASN A 225 -17.87 -7.23 8.57
C ASN A 225 -18.80 -7.76 9.66
N ILE A 226 -18.21 -8.52 10.57
CA ILE A 226 -18.84 -8.87 11.83
C ILE A 226 -19.14 -7.59 12.62
N HIS A 227 -20.28 -7.57 13.32
CA HIS A 227 -20.66 -6.42 14.12
C HIS A 227 -19.57 -6.10 15.17
N PRO A 228 -19.13 -4.84 15.33
CA PRO A 228 -17.98 -4.52 16.18
C PRO A 228 -18.13 -4.85 17.67
N GLU A 229 -19.37 -5.03 18.15
CA GLU A 229 -19.65 -5.46 19.53
C GLU A 229 -19.56 -6.98 19.74
N ASP A 230 -19.35 -7.77 18.68
CA ASP A 230 -19.19 -9.22 18.78
C ASP A 230 -17.95 -9.59 19.62
N THR A 231 -18.14 -10.46 20.62
CA THR A 231 -17.11 -10.81 21.58
C THR A 231 -15.92 -11.54 20.95
N ALA A 232 -16.17 -12.40 19.95
CA ALA A 232 -15.11 -13.12 19.25
C ALA A 232 -14.30 -12.17 18.36
N TYR A 233 -14.95 -11.19 17.71
CA TYR A 233 -14.26 -10.20 16.89
C TYR A 233 -13.42 -9.24 17.73
N ARG A 234 -13.97 -8.72 18.84
CA ARG A 234 -13.19 -7.92 19.80
C ARG A 234 -12.01 -8.70 20.38
N SER A 235 -12.22 -9.99 20.70
CA SER A 235 -11.13 -10.86 21.18
C SER A 235 -10.03 -11.04 20.14
N LEU A 236 -10.40 -11.23 18.87
CA LEU A 236 -9.46 -11.32 17.76
C LEU A 236 -8.64 -10.03 17.63
N ILE A 237 -9.28 -8.86 17.61
CA ILE A 237 -8.59 -7.58 17.48
C ILE A 237 -7.60 -7.38 18.63
N ARG A 238 -8.01 -7.62 19.88
CA ARG A 238 -7.12 -7.54 21.06
C ARG A 238 -5.94 -8.46 20.97
N LYS A 239 -6.14 -9.72 20.55
CA LYS A 239 -5.06 -10.68 20.39
C LYS A 239 -4.10 -10.24 19.29
N THR A 240 -4.63 -9.75 18.17
CA THR A 240 -3.83 -9.25 17.04
C THR A 240 -2.97 -8.06 17.46
N ALA A 241 -3.54 -7.11 18.21
CA ALA A 241 -2.84 -5.92 18.72
C ALA A 241 -1.67 -6.23 19.68
N LYS A 242 -1.61 -7.44 20.26
CA LYS A 242 -0.46 -7.89 21.06
C LYS A 242 0.74 -8.33 20.21
N HIS A 243 0.53 -8.61 18.93
CA HIS A 243 1.52 -9.19 18.03
C HIS A 243 1.85 -8.32 16.81
N ALA A 244 1.02 -7.32 16.52
CA ALA A 244 1.10 -6.54 15.30
C ALA A 244 0.51 -5.13 15.51
N ALA A 245 0.93 -4.18 14.68
CA ALA A 245 0.22 -2.92 14.58
C ALA A 245 -1.19 -3.15 14.03
N VAL A 246 -2.16 -2.43 14.55
CA VAL A 246 -3.54 -2.47 14.06
C VAL A 246 -4.00 -1.09 13.60
N GLY A 247 -4.95 -1.07 12.68
CA GLY A 247 -5.55 0.14 12.15
C GLY A 247 -7.02 -0.06 11.80
N ILE A 248 -7.69 1.05 11.53
CA ILE A 248 -9.04 1.01 10.97
C ILE A 248 -8.98 0.64 9.49
N HIS A 249 -9.97 -0.10 9.02
CA HIS A 249 -10.25 -0.27 7.60
C HIS A 249 -11.51 0.55 7.28
N PRO A 250 -11.41 1.86 6.98
CA PRO A 250 -12.58 2.73 6.95
C PRO A 250 -13.64 2.19 6.01
N SER A 251 -14.88 2.08 6.50
CA SER A 251 -15.97 1.45 5.75
C SER A 251 -16.27 2.16 4.44
N TYR A 252 -16.91 1.47 3.50
CA TYR A 252 -17.31 2.04 2.22
C TYR A 252 -18.17 3.30 2.43
N SER A 253 -19.04 3.26 3.43
CA SER A 253 -19.90 4.38 3.81
C SER A 253 -19.16 5.56 4.44
N SER A 254 -18.04 5.34 5.13
CA SER A 254 -17.27 6.39 5.80
C SER A 254 -16.60 7.39 4.83
N ASN A 255 -16.36 6.96 3.59
CA ASN A 255 -15.82 7.83 2.56
C ASN A 255 -16.79 8.97 2.19
N ASN A 256 -18.10 8.78 2.40
CA ASN A 256 -19.13 9.81 2.18
C ASN A 256 -19.50 10.55 3.48
N THR A 257 -19.24 9.97 4.65
CA THR A 257 -19.72 10.49 5.94
C THR A 257 -18.61 10.51 6.98
N GLU A 258 -18.08 11.70 7.28
CA GLU A 258 -16.92 11.88 8.15
C GLU A 258 -17.13 11.34 9.57
N SER A 259 -18.34 11.51 10.13
CA SER A 259 -18.66 11.03 11.48
C SER A 259 -18.48 9.51 11.65
N LYS A 260 -18.57 8.73 10.56
CA LYS A 260 -18.34 7.28 10.59
C LYS A 260 -16.88 6.92 10.81
N ILE A 261 -15.93 7.72 10.30
CA ILE A 261 -14.50 7.50 10.59
C ILE A 261 -14.24 7.71 12.09
N ALA A 262 -14.81 8.76 12.68
CA ALA A 262 -14.69 9.03 14.11
C ALA A 262 -15.32 7.92 14.97
N GLU A 263 -16.46 7.39 14.56
CA GLU A 263 -17.10 6.23 15.21
C GLU A 263 -16.23 4.98 15.15
N GLU A 264 -15.73 4.62 13.97
CA GLU A 264 -14.87 3.45 13.76
C GLU A 264 -13.54 3.58 14.54
N MET A 265 -12.98 4.78 14.64
CA MET A 265 -11.83 5.09 15.48
C MET A 265 -12.12 4.86 16.96
N ALA A 266 -13.24 5.39 17.47
CA ALA A 266 -13.63 5.23 18.87
C ALA A 266 -13.90 3.76 19.24
N ILE A 267 -14.49 3.00 18.31
CA ILE A 267 -14.68 1.55 18.48
C ILE A 267 -13.34 0.84 18.61
N LEU A 268 -12.39 1.10 17.71
CA LEU A 268 -11.08 0.45 17.77
C LEU A 268 -10.30 0.86 19.02
N GLU A 269 -10.32 2.15 19.36
CA GLU A 269 -9.70 2.69 20.58
C GLU A 269 -10.23 1.98 21.83
N GLY A 270 -11.54 1.81 21.98
CA GLY A 270 -12.14 1.07 23.08
C GLY A 270 -11.92 -0.45 23.06
N ILE A 271 -11.26 -1.00 22.04
CA ILE A 271 -10.84 -2.41 21.99
C ILE A 271 -9.38 -2.55 22.41
N ILE A 272 -8.50 -1.63 21.96
CA ILE A 272 -7.04 -1.72 22.13
C ILE A 272 -6.47 -0.77 23.17
N ASP A 273 -7.31 0.06 23.79
CA ASP A 273 -6.99 1.00 24.88
C ASP A 273 -5.92 2.05 24.50
N HIS A 274 -5.80 2.39 23.22
CA HIS A 274 -5.01 3.52 22.74
C HIS A 274 -5.55 4.06 21.41
N LYS A 275 -5.27 5.32 21.10
CA LYS A 275 -5.73 5.97 19.87
C LYS A 275 -5.15 5.26 18.63
N PRO A 276 -5.98 4.79 17.68
CA PRO A 276 -5.51 4.25 16.42
C PRO A 276 -4.87 5.35 15.56
N VAL A 277 -3.83 5.01 14.80
CA VAL A 277 -3.11 5.98 13.95
C VAL A 277 -2.91 5.49 12.51
N ASN A 278 -3.35 4.28 12.20
CA ASN A 278 -3.17 3.62 10.91
C ASN A 278 -4.52 3.44 10.21
N SER A 279 -4.58 3.70 8.90
CA SER A 279 -5.75 3.43 8.07
C SER A 279 -5.40 2.71 6.77
N ARG A 280 -6.38 1.98 6.24
CA ARG A 280 -6.42 1.43 4.88
C ARG A 280 -7.85 1.52 4.38
N GLN A 281 -8.15 2.29 3.34
CA GLN A 281 -9.51 2.44 2.81
C GLN A 281 -10.06 1.10 2.30
N HIS A 282 -11.27 0.75 2.70
CA HIS A 282 -12.00 -0.38 2.12
C HIS A 282 -12.19 -0.15 0.62
N PHE A 283 -12.00 -1.21 -0.18
CA PHE A 283 -11.92 -1.16 -1.64
C PHE A 283 -10.79 -0.29 -2.21
N LEU A 284 -9.85 0.23 -1.39
CA LEU A 284 -8.88 1.24 -1.80
C LEU A 284 -9.55 2.50 -2.36
N ARG A 285 -10.72 2.86 -1.81
CA ARG A 285 -11.53 4.01 -2.24
C ARG A 285 -10.87 5.33 -1.83
N LEU A 286 -9.82 5.69 -2.55
CA LEU A 286 -9.04 6.89 -2.33
C LEU A 286 -9.46 8.00 -3.31
N HIS A 287 -10.03 9.08 -2.78
CA HIS A 287 -10.36 10.31 -3.51
C HIS A 287 -9.54 11.46 -2.92
N LEU A 288 -8.64 12.03 -3.71
CA LEU A 288 -7.80 13.16 -3.30
C LEU A 288 -8.48 14.49 -3.62
N PRO A 289 -8.35 15.51 -2.74
CA PRO A 289 -7.73 15.45 -1.41
C PRO A 289 -8.68 14.96 -0.29
N GLN A 290 -9.98 14.78 -0.57
CA GLN A 290 -11.01 14.69 0.47
C GLN A 290 -10.81 13.54 1.45
N THR A 291 -10.33 12.39 0.98
CA THR A 291 -10.09 11.22 1.83
C THR A 291 -8.99 11.51 2.84
N TYR A 292 -7.87 12.09 2.41
CA TYR A 292 -6.72 12.36 3.26
C TYR A 292 -6.97 13.50 4.25
N LEU A 293 -7.73 14.52 3.85
CA LEU A 293 -8.21 15.55 4.77
C LEU A 293 -9.08 14.97 5.90
N LYS A 294 -9.99 14.04 5.58
CA LYS A 294 -10.84 13.36 6.58
C LYS A 294 -10.00 12.50 7.54
N LEU A 295 -9.02 11.77 7.02
CA LEU A 295 -8.11 10.97 7.84
C LEU A 295 -7.29 11.83 8.80
N LEU A 296 -6.70 12.92 8.31
CA LEU A 296 -5.97 13.89 9.13
C LEU A 296 -6.85 14.47 10.25
N LYS A 297 -8.09 14.86 9.92
CA LYS A 297 -9.04 15.39 10.90
C LYS A 297 -9.43 14.36 11.98
N ALA A 298 -9.51 13.08 11.62
CA ALA A 298 -9.70 11.99 12.58
C ALA A 298 -8.45 11.68 13.43
N GLY A 299 -7.30 12.27 13.09
CA GLY A 299 -6.03 12.05 13.77
C GLY A 299 -5.25 10.81 13.32
N ILE A 300 -5.58 10.26 12.14
CA ILE A 300 -4.77 9.23 11.49
C ILE A 300 -3.44 9.86 11.06
N LYS A 301 -2.35 9.10 11.26
CA LYS A 301 -0.98 9.52 10.92
C LYS A 301 -0.40 8.74 9.76
N ASN A 302 -0.86 7.51 9.53
CA ASN A 302 -0.35 6.64 8.49
C ASN A 302 -1.50 6.08 7.65
N ASP A 303 -1.46 6.28 6.34
CA ASP A 303 -2.35 5.63 5.39
C ASP A 303 -1.60 4.63 4.51
N TYR A 304 -2.21 3.47 4.31
CA TYR A 304 -1.62 2.38 3.54
C TYR A 304 -2.39 2.12 2.23
N SER A 305 -3.24 3.05 1.78
CA SER A 305 -4.18 2.82 0.68
C SER A 305 -3.61 3.10 -0.71
N MET A 306 -2.40 3.66 -0.80
CA MET A 306 -1.79 4.11 -2.06
C MET A 306 -1.24 2.95 -2.91
N GLY A 307 -2.14 2.26 -3.59
CA GLY A 307 -1.84 1.26 -4.61
C GLY A 307 -3.02 1.09 -5.57
N TYR A 308 -2.87 0.22 -6.56
CA TYR A 308 -3.95 -0.07 -7.52
C TYR A 308 -4.71 -1.34 -7.14
N ALA A 309 -6.02 -1.31 -7.37
CA ALA A 309 -6.87 -2.47 -7.13
C ALA A 309 -6.77 -3.53 -8.23
N SER A 310 -6.59 -3.09 -9.49
CA SER A 310 -6.72 -3.93 -10.68
C SER A 310 -5.40 -4.43 -11.27
N ILE A 311 -4.27 -3.91 -10.80
CA ILE A 311 -2.94 -4.29 -11.28
C ILE A 311 -1.92 -4.09 -10.16
N THR A 312 -0.85 -4.87 -10.15
CA THR A 312 0.30 -4.61 -9.28
C THR A 312 1.12 -3.42 -9.77
N GLY A 313 1.96 -2.88 -8.89
CA GLY A 313 2.90 -1.82 -9.23
C GLY A 313 2.87 -0.66 -8.24
N PHE A 314 3.72 0.33 -8.47
CA PHE A 314 3.94 1.45 -7.57
C PHE A 314 3.09 2.64 -7.99
N ARG A 315 1.88 2.79 -7.42
CA ARG A 315 0.93 3.86 -7.81
C ARG A 315 1.52 5.26 -7.69
N ALA A 316 2.36 5.52 -6.70
CA ALA A 316 3.04 6.81 -6.53
C ALA A 316 4.45 6.85 -7.18
N GLY A 317 4.81 5.84 -7.99
CA GLY A 317 6.14 5.70 -8.57
C GLY A 317 7.24 5.38 -7.56
N THR A 318 6.89 5.16 -6.29
CA THR A 318 7.84 4.92 -5.20
C THR A 318 7.37 3.79 -4.29
N CYS A 319 8.34 3.09 -3.69
CA CYS A 319 8.17 2.14 -2.60
C CYS A 319 8.51 2.74 -1.22
N THR A 320 8.96 4.00 -1.19
CA THR A 320 9.38 4.69 0.03
C THR A 320 8.21 5.45 0.64
N PRO A 321 7.96 5.32 1.95
CA PRO A 321 6.95 6.13 2.60
C PRO A 321 7.24 7.63 2.50
N PHE A 322 6.22 8.43 2.22
CA PHE A 322 6.33 9.87 2.04
C PHE A 322 5.19 10.61 2.76
N CYS A 323 5.39 11.87 3.11
CA CYS A 323 4.31 12.69 3.62
C CYS A 323 3.45 13.18 2.44
N TRP A 324 2.14 13.10 2.57
CA TRP A 324 1.23 13.57 1.53
C TRP A 324 1.36 15.09 1.38
N TYR A 325 1.58 15.54 0.14
CA TYR A 325 1.55 16.95 -0.25
C TYR A 325 0.17 17.29 -0.80
N ASP A 326 -0.54 18.21 -0.14
CA ASP A 326 -1.84 18.65 -0.60
C ASP A 326 -1.69 19.74 -1.66
N LEU A 327 -1.94 19.39 -2.93
CA LEU A 327 -1.86 20.32 -4.06
C LEU A 327 -2.88 21.47 -3.99
N GLN A 328 -4.00 21.32 -3.27
CA GLN A 328 -4.94 22.43 -3.11
C GLN A 328 -4.42 23.49 -2.13
N LEU A 329 -3.59 23.07 -1.17
CA LEU A 329 -3.05 23.94 -0.13
C LEU A 329 -1.57 24.28 -0.36
N GLU A 330 -0.94 23.71 -1.38
CA GLU A 330 0.50 23.80 -1.67
C GLU A 330 1.34 23.54 -0.42
N LYS A 331 1.04 22.43 0.28
CA LYS A 331 1.63 22.15 1.58
C LYS A 331 1.81 20.66 1.86
N GLU A 332 2.98 20.32 2.39
CA GLU A 332 3.24 19.00 2.98
C GLU A 332 2.45 18.83 4.29
N SER A 333 1.71 17.73 4.39
CA SER A 333 0.94 17.36 5.57
C SER A 333 1.74 16.44 6.52
N THR A 334 1.16 16.13 7.68
CA THR A 334 1.72 15.14 8.61
C THR A 334 1.25 13.70 8.33
N LEU A 335 0.40 13.48 7.32
CA LEU A 335 -0.08 12.16 6.95
C LEU A 335 0.98 11.43 6.13
N ARG A 336 1.53 10.35 6.69
CA ARG A 336 2.49 9.50 6.00
C ARG A 336 1.78 8.43 5.17
N ILE A 337 2.15 8.34 3.91
CA ILE A 337 1.63 7.38 2.95
C ILE A 337 2.61 6.22 2.83
N HIS A 338 2.10 5.00 2.96
CA HIS A 338 2.85 3.74 2.81
C HIS A 338 2.35 3.02 1.54
N PRO A 339 2.97 3.28 0.37
CA PRO A 339 2.50 2.73 -0.90
C PRO A 339 2.75 1.23 -0.97
N PHE A 340 1.75 0.45 -1.41
CA PHE A 340 1.89 -1.00 -1.59
C PHE A 340 1.97 -1.36 -3.08
N ALA A 341 2.73 -2.41 -3.38
CA ALA A 341 3.01 -2.83 -4.75
C ALA A 341 2.18 -4.05 -5.20
N VAL A 342 1.72 -4.86 -4.25
CA VAL A 342 1.03 -6.12 -4.52
C VAL A 342 -0.25 -6.22 -3.69
N MET A 343 -1.32 -6.64 -4.34
CA MET A 343 -2.55 -7.10 -3.71
C MET A 343 -2.91 -8.49 -4.24
N ASP A 344 -3.28 -9.40 -3.34
CA ASP A 344 -3.74 -10.76 -3.67
C ASP A 344 -4.91 -10.80 -4.67
N LEU A 345 -5.94 -9.97 -4.48
CA LEU A 345 -7.08 -9.86 -5.39
C LEU A 345 -6.66 -9.28 -6.75
N ALA A 346 -5.69 -8.36 -6.80
CA ALA A 346 -5.17 -7.84 -8.07
C ALA A 346 -4.54 -8.97 -8.90
N LEU A 347 -3.70 -9.79 -8.25
CA LEU A 347 -3.06 -10.94 -8.88
C LEU A 347 -4.09 -11.98 -9.36
N ARG A 348 -5.06 -12.35 -8.51
CA ARG A 348 -6.01 -13.43 -8.82
C ARG A 348 -7.17 -13.00 -9.72
N ASP A 349 -7.89 -11.95 -9.34
CA ASP A 349 -9.20 -11.64 -9.95
C ASP A 349 -9.03 -10.78 -11.19
N TYR A 350 -8.12 -9.82 -11.15
CA TYR A 350 -7.93 -8.86 -12.24
C TYR A 350 -6.89 -9.32 -13.24
N MET A 351 -5.70 -9.69 -12.77
CA MET A 351 -4.60 -10.19 -13.61
C MET A 351 -4.74 -11.66 -13.97
N LYS A 352 -5.61 -12.41 -13.26
CA LYS A 352 -5.92 -13.82 -13.52
C LYS A 352 -4.67 -14.71 -13.55
N LEU A 353 -3.72 -14.41 -12.66
CA LEU A 353 -2.50 -15.20 -12.54
C LEU A 353 -2.78 -16.48 -11.75
N GLU A 354 -2.25 -17.59 -12.27
CA GLU A 354 -2.14 -18.83 -11.52
C GLU A 354 -1.08 -18.71 -10.42
N PRO A 355 -1.17 -19.49 -9.32
CA PRO A 355 -0.27 -19.36 -8.17
C PRO A 355 1.22 -19.30 -8.50
N ALA A 356 1.72 -20.15 -9.40
CA ALA A 356 3.14 -20.15 -9.78
C ALA A 356 3.56 -18.87 -10.52
N ALA A 357 2.71 -18.37 -11.41
CA ALA A 357 2.94 -17.11 -12.12
C ALA A 357 2.87 -15.91 -11.17
N ALA A 358 1.92 -15.92 -10.23
CA ALA A 358 1.82 -14.92 -9.18
C ALA A 358 3.09 -14.88 -8.32
N THR A 359 3.62 -16.04 -7.89
CA THR A 359 4.89 -16.12 -7.15
C THR A 359 6.04 -15.51 -7.94
N ALA A 360 6.21 -15.88 -9.22
CA ALA A 360 7.29 -15.33 -10.06
C ALA A 360 7.17 -13.82 -10.24
N HIS A 361 5.95 -13.33 -10.45
CA HIS A 361 5.65 -11.91 -10.59
C HIS A 361 5.96 -11.10 -9.32
N ILE A 362 5.55 -11.61 -8.16
CA ILE A 362 5.85 -10.99 -6.85
C ILE A 362 7.38 -10.92 -6.63
N ARG A 363 8.13 -11.97 -6.95
CA ARG A 363 9.59 -11.98 -6.82
C ARG A 363 10.25 -10.87 -7.64
N SER A 364 9.80 -10.69 -8.88
CA SER A 364 10.30 -9.60 -9.73
C SER A 364 10.08 -8.23 -9.09
N LEU A 365 8.94 -7.99 -8.42
CA LEU A 365 8.69 -6.73 -7.72
C LEU A 365 9.53 -6.58 -6.44
N ILE A 366 9.76 -7.67 -5.70
CA ILE A 366 10.67 -7.66 -4.55
C ILE A 366 12.09 -7.29 -4.98
N ASP A 367 12.59 -7.87 -6.07
CA ASP A 367 13.94 -7.61 -6.57
C ASP A 367 14.11 -6.14 -6.99
N ARG A 368 13.07 -5.53 -7.57
CA ARG A 368 13.05 -4.08 -7.87
C ARG A 368 13.16 -3.23 -6.61
N VAL A 369 12.46 -3.59 -5.53
CA VAL A 369 12.55 -2.86 -4.26
C VAL A 369 13.89 -3.09 -3.56
N ARG A 370 14.48 -4.28 -3.70
CA ARG A 370 15.84 -4.57 -3.19
C ARG A 370 16.90 -3.72 -3.86
N LEU A 371 16.81 -3.54 -5.19
CA LEU A 371 17.75 -2.71 -5.95
C LEU A 371 17.84 -1.27 -5.39
N VAL A 372 16.72 -0.76 -4.89
CA VAL A 372 16.62 0.60 -4.33
C VAL A 372 16.72 0.66 -2.80
N GLU A 373 16.99 -0.47 -2.15
CA GLU A 373 17.00 -0.61 -0.67
C GLU A 373 15.74 0.03 -0.04
N GLY A 374 14.59 -0.23 -0.67
CA GLY A 374 13.29 0.34 -0.33
C GLY A 374 12.47 -0.48 0.67
N THR A 375 11.22 -0.10 0.87
CA THR A 375 10.28 -0.91 1.68
C THR A 375 9.21 -1.53 0.79
N PHE A 376 9.11 -2.86 0.82
CA PHE A 376 8.10 -3.60 0.08
C PHE A 376 6.85 -3.75 0.95
N TYR A 377 5.77 -3.05 0.60
CA TYR A 377 4.46 -3.21 1.24
C TYR A 377 3.54 -4.06 0.35
N THR A 378 2.78 -4.95 0.98
CA THR A 378 1.81 -5.83 0.29
C THR A 378 0.47 -5.82 1.00
N LEU A 379 -0.62 -5.95 0.25
CA LEU A 379 -1.98 -6.13 0.75
C LEU A 379 -2.43 -7.57 0.57
N TRP A 380 -2.79 -8.23 1.66
CA TRP A 380 -3.39 -9.54 1.65
C TRP A 380 -4.65 -9.56 2.51
N HIS A 381 -5.54 -10.52 2.29
CA HIS A 381 -6.70 -10.77 3.13
C HIS A 381 -6.50 -12.05 3.92
N ASN A 382 -7.10 -12.14 5.12
CA ASN A 382 -7.05 -13.37 5.92
C ASN A 382 -7.61 -14.59 5.17
N GLU A 383 -8.63 -14.37 4.33
CA GLU A 383 -9.22 -15.43 3.50
C GLU A 383 -8.26 -15.97 2.43
N SER A 384 -7.27 -15.19 2.02
CA SER A 384 -6.37 -15.51 0.91
C SER A 384 -5.40 -16.64 1.20
N VAL A 385 -5.13 -16.86 2.48
CA VAL A 385 -4.28 -17.94 2.98
C VAL A 385 -5.08 -19.11 3.56
N SER A 386 -6.39 -19.15 3.31
CA SER A 386 -7.28 -20.19 3.84
C SER A 386 -7.22 -21.53 3.11
N GLU A 387 -6.63 -21.58 1.91
CA GLU A 387 -6.69 -22.73 0.97
C GLU A 387 -8.13 -23.13 0.57
N ASN A 388 -9.13 -22.30 0.88
CA ASN A 388 -10.52 -22.63 0.63
C ASN A 388 -10.99 -22.14 -0.74
N SER A 389 -11.66 -23.03 -1.49
CA SER A 389 -12.36 -22.69 -2.74
C SER A 389 -11.43 -21.97 -3.74
N LYS A 390 -11.71 -20.70 -4.06
CA LYS A 390 -10.92 -19.85 -4.97
C LYS A 390 -9.52 -19.49 -4.48
N TRP A 391 -9.17 -19.86 -3.24
CA TRP A 391 -7.87 -19.57 -2.62
C TRP A 391 -6.94 -20.80 -2.56
N LYS A 392 -7.29 -21.90 -3.22
CA LYS A 392 -6.41 -23.08 -3.31
C LYS A 392 -5.07 -22.71 -3.95
N GLY A 393 -3.96 -23.07 -3.31
CA GLY A 393 -2.59 -22.77 -3.71
C GLY A 393 -2.08 -21.39 -3.29
N TRP A 394 -2.95 -20.48 -2.84
CA TRP A 394 -2.57 -19.09 -2.51
C TRP A 394 -1.85 -18.95 -1.17
N LYS A 395 -2.03 -19.89 -0.24
CA LYS A 395 -1.21 -19.95 0.97
C LYS A 395 0.25 -20.19 0.63
N LYS A 396 0.52 -21.05 -0.38
CA LYS A 396 1.88 -21.28 -0.88
C LYS A 396 2.47 -20.02 -1.52
N VAL A 397 1.68 -19.27 -2.30
CA VAL A 397 2.13 -17.97 -2.86
C VAL A 397 2.55 -17.02 -1.74
N TYR A 398 1.75 -16.94 -0.68
CA TYR A 398 2.08 -16.15 0.50
C TYR A 398 3.37 -16.62 1.17
N ASP A 399 3.50 -17.93 1.43
CA ASP A 399 4.68 -18.52 2.04
C ASP A 399 5.96 -18.29 1.21
N ASP A 400 5.89 -18.48 -0.10
CA ASP A 400 7.00 -18.25 -1.02
C ASP A 400 7.40 -16.77 -1.05
N MET A 401 6.43 -15.86 -0.98
CA MET A 401 6.69 -14.41 -0.88
C MET A 401 7.37 -14.07 0.44
N LEU A 402 6.85 -14.54 1.58
CA LEU A 402 7.46 -14.29 2.88
C LEU A 402 8.91 -14.82 2.92
N ALA A 403 9.12 -16.06 2.47
CA ALA A 403 10.44 -16.66 2.40
C ALA A 403 11.39 -15.87 1.49
N TYR A 404 10.90 -15.44 0.32
CA TYR A 404 11.74 -14.72 -0.64
C TYR A 404 12.04 -13.29 -0.19
N ALA A 405 11.12 -12.62 0.51
CA ALA A 405 11.27 -11.24 0.97
C ALA A 405 11.99 -11.13 2.32
N ALA A 406 11.97 -12.17 3.15
CA ALA A 406 12.61 -12.14 4.47
C ALA A 406 14.13 -11.82 4.37
N PRO A 407 14.71 -11.17 5.40
CA PRO A 407 16.15 -10.96 5.50
C PRO A 407 16.94 -12.27 5.39
N ALA A 408 18.06 -12.26 4.64
CA ALA A 408 18.87 -13.45 4.37
C ALA A 408 19.44 -14.14 5.63
N SER A 409 19.49 -13.44 6.77
CA SER A 409 19.92 -13.98 8.07
C SER A 409 18.90 -14.92 8.73
N GLN A 410 17.71 -15.12 8.14
CA GLN A 410 16.56 -15.70 8.84
C GLN A 410 15.91 -16.91 8.14
N HIS A 411 16.60 -17.58 7.21
CA HIS A 411 16.14 -18.86 6.66
C HIS A 411 16.33 -20.03 7.67
N LYS A 412 15.75 -19.94 8.87
CA LYS A 412 15.54 -21.12 9.71
C LYS A 412 14.23 -21.77 9.30
N ASN A 413 14.30 -23.03 8.87
CA ASN A 413 13.14 -23.81 8.49
C ASN A 413 12.23 -24.02 9.72
N PRO A 414 11.01 -23.43 9.78
CA PRO A 414 10.17 -23.48 10.98
C PRO A 414 9.52 -24.85 11.21
N ASP A 415 9.68 -25.80 10.28
CA ASP A 415 9.06 -27.13 10.34
C ASP A 415 9.92 -28.19 11.09
N HIS A 416 11.08 -27.83 11.64
CA HIS A 416 11.98 -28.79 12.30
C HIS A 416 12.01 -28.77 13.83
N ASP A 417 11.41 -27.79 14.49
CA ASP A 417 11.36 -27.73 15.97
C ASP A 417 9.93 -27.87 16.48
N PHE A 418 9.39 -29.09 16.46
CA PHE A 418 8.31 -29.49 17.37
C PHE A 418 8.35 -31.01 17.58
N GLN A 419 9.07 -31.45 18.62
CA GLN A 419 8.70 -32.69 19.30
C GLN A 419 7.56 -32.37 20.29
N PRO A 420 6.47 -33.15 20.31
CA PRO A 420 5.41 -32.98 21.29
C PRO A 420 5.90 -33.43 22.67
N GLN A 421 5.78 -32.56 23.66
CA GLN A 421 5.60 -32.96 25.07
C GLN A 421 4.18 -32.59 25.49
#